data_AF-A0A8T3E009-F1
#
_entry.id   AF-A0A8T3E009-F1
#
_cell.length_a   1.000
_cell.length_b   1.000
_cell.length_c   1.000
_cell.angle_alpha   90.00
_cell.angle_beta   90.00
_cell.angle_gamma   90.00
#
_symmetry.space_group_name_H-M   'P 1'
#
loop_
_entity.id
_entity.type
_entity.pdbx_description
1 polymer ?
#
loop_
_entity_poly.entity_id
_entity_poly.type
_entity_poly.pdbx_seq_one_letter_code
_entity_poly.pdbx_strand_id
1 'polypeptide(L)'
;MRSVHLKRDFFLTHGSKARSELFINLREVSSRFRLPAGEYIVVPSTFEPQKEADFVLRVFSEKPADSHELDDDVTAELPEEPLLDESQIDDGFKNLFKQLAGETMEITIPKLQTILNRVTSKHKDLKTKGFSKEACRSMITLMDTTGSGRLGLAEFHVLWEKVKRYLAVFRQFDVDKSGTMSSYEMRMALQSVGFKLSNHLFQLIIVRYAEPDDLNVTFDSFLTCLIRLETMFKTFKTMDSDTDGVVSFSFFQWISLTMFA
;
A
#
# COMPACT_ATOMS: atom_id res chain seq x y z
N MET A 1 17.36 -14.12 -13.06
CA MET A 1 16.36 -13.09 -13.45
C MET A 1 16.16 -12.14 -12.29
N ARG A 2 15.91 -10.83 -12.53
CA ARG A 2 15.43 -9.95 -11.45
C ARG A 2 14.06 -10.47 -11.00
N SER A 3 13.83 -10.61 -9.70
CA SER A 3 12.56 -11.04 -9.12
C SER A 3 11.49 -9.98 -9.44
N VAL A 4 10.63 -10.28 -10.41
CA VAL A 4 9.60 -9.34 -10.87
C VAL A 4 8.30 -10.09 -11.02
N HIS A 5 7.28 -9.63 -10.30
CA HIS A 5 5.92 -10.12 -10.46
C HIS A 5 5.39 -9.81 -11.87
N LEU A 6 4.94 -10.84 -12.59
CA LEU A 6 4.46 -10.68 -13.95
C LEU A 6 3.05 -10.10 -14.02
N LYS A 7 2.87 -9.07 -14.85
CA LYS A 7 1.60 -8.36 -15.01
C LYS A 7 0.68 -9.08 -16.01
N ARG A 8 -0.61 -8.68 -16.00
CA ARG A 8 -1.66 -9.19 -16.90
C ARG A 8 -1.23 -9.24 -18.37
N ASP A 9 -0.57 -8.20 -18.87
CA ASP A 9 -0.18 -8.11 -20.28
C ASP A 9 0.77 -9.23 -20.74
N PHE A 10 1.60 -9.74 -19.82
CA PHE A 10 2.46 -10.89 -20.10
C PHE A 10 1.60 -12.13 -20.45
N PHE A 11 0.61 -12.44 -19.61
CA PHE A 11 -0.25 -13.62 -19.79
C PHE A 11 -1.22 -13.51 -20.96
N LEU A 12 -1.57 -12.27 -21.37
CA LEU A 12 -2.37 -12.05 -22.58
C LEU A 12 -1.57 -12.29 -23.87
N THR A 13 -0.26 -12.10 -23.83
CA THR A 13 0.62 -12.21 -25.00
C THR A 13 1.37 -13.54 -25.07
N HIS A 14 1.43 -14.31 -23.98
CA HIS A 14 2.17 -15.56 -23.87
C HIS A 14 1.23 -16.74 -23.55
N GLY A 15 1.06 -17.65 -24.52
CA GLY A 15 0.33 -18.90 -24.31
C GLY A 15 1.09 -19.87 -23.40
N SER A 16 0.36 -20.66 -22.61
CA SER A 16 0.95 -21.66 -21.73
C SER A 16 1.66 -22.77 -22.52
N LYS A 17 2.88 -23.11 -22.11
CA LYS A 17 3.66 -24.23 -22.69
C LYS A 17 3.23 -25.59 -22.13
N ALA A 18 2.75 -25.60 -20.90
CA ALA A 18 2.18 -26.74 -20.20
C ALA A 18 1.16 -26.22 -19.17
N ARG A 19 0.19 -27.06 -18.82
CA ARG A 19 -0.81 -26.80 -17.77
C ARG A 19 -1.34 -28.13 -17.23
N SER A 20 -1.95 -28.12 -16.05
CA SER A 20 -2.75 -29.25 -15.58
C SER A 20 -3.86 -29.55 -16.58
N GLU A 21 -4.19 -30.83 -16.75
CA GLU A 21 -5.23 -31.25 -17.71
C GLU A 21 -6.62 -30.78 -17.28
N LEU A 22 -6.88 -30.78 -15.96
CA LEU A 22 -8.15 -30.42 -15.36
C LEU A 22 -7.94 -29.62 -14.08
N PHE A 23 -8.85 -28.67 -13.83
CA PHE A 23 -9.12 -28.18 -12.48
C PHE A 23 -10.06 -29.17 -11.82
N ILE A 24 -9.55 -29.93 -10.85
CA ILE A 24 -10.31 -30.95 -10.15
C ILE A 24 -10.27 -30.67 -8.64
N ASN A 25 -11.39 -30.91 -7.97
CA ASN A 25 -11.51 -30.75 -6.53
C ASN A 25 -10.89 -31.95 -5.80
N LEU A 26 -9.57 -32.06 -5.86
CA LEU A 26 -8.77 -33.04 -5.13
C LEU A 26 -7.71 -32.32 -4.28
N ARG A 27 -7.28 -32.98 -3.20
CA ARG A 27 -6.22 -32.45 -2.31
C ARG A 27 -4.91 -32.18 -3.05
N GLU A 28 -4.61 -32.96 -4.08
CA GLU A 28 -3.39 -32.82 -4.87
C GLU A 28 -3.72 -32.99 -6.36
N VAL A 29 -3.16 -32.10 -7.17
CA VAL A 29 -3.13 -32.23 -8.63
C VAL A 29 -1.67 -32.31 -9.05
N SER A 30 -1.27 -33.47 -9.56
CA SER A 30 0.09 -33.70 -10.07
C SER A 30 0.07 -33.95 -11.57
N SER A 31 1.13 -33.55 -12.26
CA SER A 31 1.25 -33.72 -13.71
C SER A 31 2.71 -33.92 -14.06
N ARG A 32 2.97 -34.75 -15.08
CA ARG A 32 4.31 -35.03 -15.58
C ARG A 32 4.49 -34.34 -16.92
N PHE A 33 5.52 -33.50 -17.02
CA PHE A 33 5.82 -32.75 -18.23
C PHE A 33 7.21 -33.11 -18.78
N ARG A 34 7.35 -32.99 -20.10
CA ARG A 34 8.64 -32.99 -20.79
C ARG A 34 8.74 -31.70 -21.58
N LEU A 35 9.59 -30.80 -21.13
CA LEU A 35 9.78 -29.49 -21.73
C LEU A 35 11.21 -29.36 -22.28
N PRO A 36 11.44 -28.55 -23.33
CA PRO A 36 12.78 -28.15 -23.72
C PRO A 36 13.57 -27.53 -22.57
N ALA A 37 14.90 -27.47 -22.68
CA ALA A 37 15.70 -26.74 -21.70
C ALA A 37 15.37 -25.24 -21.76
N GLY A 38 15.09 -24.64 -20.61
CA GLY A 38 14.72 -23.22 -20.50
C GLY A 38 14.17 -22.87 -19.12
N GLU A 39 13.81 -21.60 -18.96
CA GLU A 39 13.18 -21.08 -17.74
C GLU A 39 11.66 -21.10 -17.90
N TYR A 40 10.97 -21.58 -16.87
CA TYR A 40 9.52 -21.74 -16.86
C TYR A 40 8.93 -21.11 -15.60
N ILE A 41 7.69 -20.65 -15.73
CA ILE A 41 6.94 -20.05 -14.63
C ILE A 41 5.73 -20.92 -14.36
N VAL A 42 5.56 -21.29 -13.10
CA VAL A 42 4.41 -22.08 -12.63
C VAL A 42 3.48 -21.13 -11.90
N VAL A 43 2.23 -21.03 -12.34
CA VAL A 43 1.19 -20.21 -11.71
C VAL A 43 0.17 -21.15 -11.06
N PRO A 44 0.29 -21.45 -9.75
CA PRO A 44 -0.73 -22.21 -9.04
C PRO A 44 -1.96 -21.32 -8.80
N SER A 45 -3.16 -21.86 -9.04
CA SER A 45 -4.42 -21.16 -8.78
C SER A 45 -5.56 -22.14 -8.49
N THR A 46 -6.64 -21.62 -7.90
CA THR A 46 -7.96 -22.23 -7.96
C THR A 46 -8.62 -21.96 -9.32
N PHE A 47 -9.73 -22.65 -9.61
CA PHE A 47 -10.48 -22.43 -10.85
C PHE A 47 -11.19 -21.07 -10.83
N GLU A 48 -11.94 -20.81 -9.76
CA GLU A 48 -12.60 -19.52 -9.54
C GLU A 48 -11.65 -18.56 -8.79
N PRO A 49 -11.71 -17.25 -9.10
CA PRO A 49 -11.00 -16.25 -8.31
C PRO A 49 -11.57 -16.15 -6.89
N GLN A 50 -10.84 -15.45 -5.99
CA GLN A 50 -11.28 -15.16 -4.61
C GLN A 50 -11.58 -16.41 -3.76
N LYS A 51 -10.91 -17.53 -4.04
CA LYS A 51 -10.90 -18.71 -3.17
C LYS A 51 -9.61 -18.71 -2.37
N GLU A 52 -9.75 -18.53 -1.06
CA GLU A 52 -8.63 -18.63 -0.14
C GLU A 52 -8.25 -20.10 0.07
N ALA A 53 -6.96 -20.40 -0.05
CA ALA A 53 -6.41 -21.73 0.20
C ALA A 53 -4.90 -21.64 0.47
N ASP A 54 -4.44 -22.43 1.42
CA ASP A 54 -3.02 -22.73 1.56
C ASP A 54 -2.65 -23.87 0.61
N PHE A 55 -1.46 -23.80 0.00
CA PHE A 55 -0.98 -24.83 -0.90
C PHE A 55 0.52 -25.08 -0.75
N VAL A 56 0.96 -26.24 -1.24
CA VAL A 56 2.37 -26.59 -1.35
C VAL A 56 2.65 -27.03 -2.78
N LEU A 57 3.55 -26.33 -3.46
CA LEU A 57 4.04 -26.71 -4.78
C LEU A 57 5.35 -27.50 -4.62
N ARG A 58 5.41 -28.70 -5.22
CA ARG A 58 6.61 -29.53 -5.28
C ARG A 58 6.98 -29.80 -6.73
N VAL A 59 8.24 -29.56 -7.07
CA VAL A 59 8.79 -29.81 -8.41
C VAL A 59 9.81 -30.94 -8.31
N PHE A 60 9.60 -32.00 -9.07
CA PHE A 60 10.53 -33.13 -9.18
C PHE A 60 11.10 -33.16 -10.60
N SER A 61 12.43 -33.10 -10.71
CA SER A 61 13.14 -33.11 -11.98
C SER A 61 14.15 -34.25 -12.03
N GLU A 62 14.32 -34.86 -13.22
CA GLU A 62 15.30 -35.94 -13.42
C GLU A 62 16.75 -35.42 -13.34
N LYS A 63 16.96 -34.18 -13.82
CA LYS A 63 18.21 -33.45 -13.72
C LYS A 63 18.09 -32.33 -12.70
N PRO A 64 19.19 -31.83 -12.12
CA PRO A 64 19.17 -30.63 -11.29
C PRO A 64 18.42 -29.51 -12.00
N ALA A 65 17.42 -28.95 -11.33
CA ALA A 65 16.64 -27.84 -11.80
C ALA A 65 16.47 -26.87 -10.63
N ASP A 66 16.84 -25.62 -10.85
CA ASP A 66 16.71 -24.59 -9.84
C ASP A 66 15.25 -24.09 -9.83
N SER A 67 14.74 -23.84 -8.63
CA SER A 67 13.41 -23.29 -8.41
C SER A 67 13.49 -22.12 -7.44
N HIS A 68 12.90 -20.99 -7.82
CA HIS A 68 12.85 -19.79 -6.99
C HIS A 68 11.43 -19.23 -7.02
N GLU A 69 11.01 -18.61 -5.92
CA GLU A 69 9.78 -17.82 -5.91
C GLU A 69 9.99 -16.55 -6.74
N LEU A 70 9.03 -16.25 -7.61
CA LEU A 70 9.05 -15.06 -8.45
C LEU A 70 8.10 -14.02 -7.86
N ASP A 71 8.65 -13.10 -7.08
CA ASP A 71 7.90 -12.03 -6.44
C ASP A 71 8.67 -10.69 -6.48
N ASP A 72 7.99 -9.60 -6.14
CA ASP A 72 8.60 -8.28 -6.05
C ASP A 72 9.38 -8.10 -4.73
N ASP A 73 10.56 -7.48 -4.80
CA ASP A 73 11.28 -7.03 -3.61
C ASP A 73 10.52 -5.91 -2.90
N VAL A 74 10.58 -5.90 -1.56
CA VAL A 74 9.93 -4.88 -0.73
C VAL A 74 10.75 -3.59 -0.78
N THR A 75 10.29 -2.60 -1.56
CA THR A 75 10.97 -1.33 -1.77
C THR A 75 9.98 -0.16 -1.83
N ALA A 76 10.44 1.03 -1.45
CA ALA A 76 9.67 2.26 -1.51
C ALA A 76 10.50 3.40 -2.10
N GLU A 77 10.12 3.83 -3.30
CA GLU A 77 10.66 4.96 -4.06
C GLU A 77 9.63 6.10 -4.04
N LEU A 78 9.50 6.74 -2.87
CA LEU A 78 8.59 7.87 -2.69
C LEU A 78 9.31 9.19 -3.01
N PRO A 79 8.62 10.17 -3.62
CA PRO A 79 9.18 11.50 -3.82
C PRO A 79 9.46 12.16 -2.47
N GLU A 80 10.63 12.80 -2.37
CA GLU A 80 10.98 13.60 -1.19
C GLU A 80 10.00 14.74 -0.98
N GLU A 81 9.66 15.00 0.28
CA GLU A 81 8.80 16.11 0.64
C GLU A 81 9.62 17.39 0.76
N PRO A 82 9.18 18.48 0.12
CA PRO A 82 9.86 19.75 0.28
C PRO A 82 9.69 20.24 1.72
N LEU A 83 10.79 20.66 2.33
CA LEU A 83 10.76 21.52 3.51
C LEU A 83 10.28 22.89 3.05
N LEU A 84 9.01 23.19 3.30
CA LEU A 84 8.39 24.44 2.90
C LEU A 84 8.53 25.49 4.00
N ASP A 85 8.99 26.67 3.63
CA ASP A 85 8.86 27.86 4.46
C ASP A 85 7.45 28.45 4.29
N GLU A 86 6.90 29.06 5.34
CA GLU A 86 5.57 29.65 5.27
C GLU A 86 5.43 30.69 4.15
N SER A 87 6.52 31.38 3.79
CA SER A 87 6.54 32.32 2.67
C SER A 87 6.22 31.70 1.31
N GLN A 88 6.46 30.39 1.14
CA GLN A 88 6.25 29.66 -0.11
C GLN A 88 4.80 29.18 -0.28
N ILE A 89 3.98 29.27 0.78
CA ILE A 89 2.59 28.82 0.78
C ILE A 89 1.69 29.97 0.31
N ASP A 90 0.77 29.67 -0.59
CA ASP A 90 -0.14 30.65 -1.15
C ASP A 90 -1.06 31.26 -0.09
N ASP A 91 -1.39 32.54 -0.25
CA ASP A 91 -2.23 33.27 0.70
C ASP A 91 -3.65 32.70 0.79
N GLY A 92 -4.13 32.04 -0.26
CA GLY A 92 -5.42 31.35 -0.27
C GLY A 92 -5.43 30.18 0.72
N PHE A 93 -4.40 29.35 0.70
CA PHE A 93 -4.23 28.24 1.63
C PHE A 93 -3.95 28.72 3.04
N LYS A 94 -3.17 29.79 3.23
CA LYS A 94 -2.99 30.43 4.54
C LYS A 94 -4.32 30.87 5.15
N ASN A 95 -5.19 31.48 4.35
CA ASN A 95 -6.52 31.89 4.81
C ASN A 95 -7.42 30.68 5.14
N LEU A 96 -7.38 29.63 4.31
CA LEU A 96 -8.07 28.37 4.60
C LEU A 96 -7.56 27.76 5.91
N PHE A 97 -6.24 27.68 6.09
CA PHE A 97 -5.63 27.17 7.32
C PHE A 97 -6.05 28.01 8.52
N LYS A 98 -5.99 29.34 8.46
CA LYS A 98 -6.45 30.22 9.56
C LYS A 98 -7.91 29.95 9.92
N GLN A 99 -8.78 29.76 8.93
CA GLN A 99 -10.19 29.44 9.15
C GLN A 99 -10.40 28.07 9.82
N LEU A 100 -9.52 27.10 9.54
CA LEU A 100 -9.60 25.74 10.07
C LEU A 100 -8.90 25.57 11.42
N ALA A 101 -7.74 26.19 11.59
CA ALA A 101 -6.91 26.16 12.78
C ALA A 101 -7.46 27.08 13.88
N GLY A 102 -8.11 28.20 13.51
CA GLY A 102 -8.63 29.18 14.45
C GLY A 102 -7.50 29.93 15.16
N GLU A 103 -7.78 30.39 16.39
CA GLU A 103 -6.83 31.22 17.18
C GLU A 103 -5.53 30.49 17.54
N THR A 104 -5.55 29.16 17.61
CA THR A 104 -4.38 28.36 18.01
C THR A 104 -3.34 28.21 16.92
N MET A 105 -3.66 28.54 15.65
CA MET A 105 -2.78 28.34 14.48
C MET A 105 -2.21 26.91 14.36
N GLU A 106 -2.93 25.94 14.93
CA GLU A 106 -2.53 24.53 14.98
C GLU A 106 -3.75 23.64 14.72
N ILE A 107 -3.52 22.56 13.96
CA ILE A 107 -4.54 21.55 13.68
C ILE A 107 -4.33 20.35 14.59
N THR A 108 -5.35 20.05 15.39
CA THR A 108 -5.40 18.89 16.29
C THR A 108 -6.09 17.69 15.62
N ILE A 109 -5.92 16.49 16.17
CA ILE A 109 -6.53 15.25 15.65
C ILE A 109 -8.04 15.41 15.34
N PRO A 110 -8.90 15.94 16.25
CA PRO A 110 -10.33 16.05 15.96
C PRO A 110 -10.64 17.07 14.86
N LYS A 111 -9.85 18.14 14.76
CA LYS A 111 -9.97 19.13 13.68
C LYS A 111 -9.61 18.50 12.35
N LEU A 112 -8.47 17.80 12.27
CA LEU A 112 -8.04 17.09 11.07
C LEU A 112 -9.10 16.09 10.58
N GLN A 113 -9.65 15.30 11.50
CA GLN A 113 -10.74 14.37 11.21
C GLN A 113 -11.95 15.07 10.59
N THR A 114 -12.39 16.18 11.20
CA THR A 114 -13.53 16.97 10.72
C THR A 114 -13.26 17.53 9.33
N ILE A 115 -12.06 18.04 9.09
CA ILE A 115 -11.63 18.61 7.81
C ILE A 115 -11.65 17.53 6.72
N LEU A 116 -10.96 16.42 6.94
CA LEU A 116 -10.86 15.34 5.95
C LEU A 116 -12.23 14.73 5.65
N ASN A 117 -13.09 14.54 6.65
CA ASN A 117 -14.46 14.02 6.44
C ASN A 117 -15.33 15.02 5.68
N ARG A 118 -15.21 16.32 5.97
CA ARG A 118 -15.94 17.37 5.24
C ARG A 118 -15.51 17.48 3.79
N VAL A 119 -14.23 17.24 3.50
CA VAL A 119 -13.69 17.28 2.13
C VAL A 119 -14.10 16.04 1.37
N THR A 120 -13.97 14.87 1.99
CA THR A 120 -14.33 13.59 1.37
C THR A 120 -15.83 13.49 1.11
N SER A 121 -16.68 14.00 2.01
CA SER A 121 -18.14 14.06 1.80
C SER A 121 -18.59 14.97 0.65
N LYS A 122 -17.77 15.94 0.21
CA LYS A 122 -18.05 16.71 -1.01
C LYS A 122 -17.86 15.88 -2.28
N HIS A 123 -17.04 14.83 -2.20
CA HIS A 123 -16.73 13.93 -3.30
C HIS A 123 -17.70 12.73 -3.28
N LYS A 124 -18.88 12.93 -3.88
CA LYS A 124 -19.93 11.88 -3.96
C LYS A 124 -19.51 10.65 -4.77
N ASP A 125 -18.45 10.77 -5.55
CA ASP A 125 -17.79 9.69 -6.29
C ASP A 125 -17.05 8.71 -5.37
N LEU A 126 -16.70 9.09 -4.15
CA LEU A 126 -15.95 8.25 -3.22
C LEU A 126 -16.88 7.55 -2.23
N LYS A 127 -16.69 6.24 -2.04
CA LYS A 127 -17.24 5.54 -0.89
C LYS A 127 -16.24 5.61 0.26
N THR A 128 -16.72 6.08 1.40
CA THR A 128 -15.92 6.18 2.63
C THR A 128 -16.82 6.02 3.84
N LYS A 129 -16.27 5.46 4.92
CA LYS A 129 -16.91 5.47 6.25
C LYS A 129 -16.52 6.71 7.06
N GLY A 130 -15.66 7.56 6.49
CA GLY A 130 -15.01 8.67 7.18
C GLY A 130 -13.71 8.22 7.86
N PHE A 131 -12.76 9.14 7.95
CA PHE A 131 -11.50 8.95 8.64
C PHE A 131 -11.72 8.73 10.14
N SER A 132 -11.10 7.69 10.67
CA SER A 132 -11.01 7.43 12.11
C SER A 132 -10.03 8.39 12.79
N LYS A 133 -10.09 8.46 14.12
CA LYS A 133 -9.12 9.25 14.89
C LYS A 133 -7.72 8.65 14.77
N GLU A 134 -7.64 7.34 14.67
CA GLU A 134 -6.41 6.57 14.49
C GLU A 134 -5.75 6.90 13.16
N ALA A 135 -6.51 6.96 12.06
CA ALA A 135 -6.01 7.41 10.76
C ALA A 135 -5.43 8.83 10.84
N CYS A 136 -6.14 9.74 11.52
CA CYS A 136 -5.68 11.10 11.72
C CYS A 136 -4.43 11.18 12.61
N ARG A 137 -4.29 10.29 13.62
CA ARG A 137 -3.07 10.18 14.42
C ARG A 137 -1.89 9.75 13.56
N SER A 138 -2.04 8.70 12.75
CA SER A 138 -0.96 8.25 11.85
C SER A 138 -0.54 9.32 10.85
N MET A 139 -1.50 10.13 10.34
CA MET A 139 -1.17 11.27 9.48
C MET A 139 -0.38 12.36 10.21
N ILE A 140 -0.74 12.66 11.46
CA ILE A 140 0.01 13.63 12.26
C ILE A 140 1.41 13.09 12.56
N THR A 141 1.55 11.84 12.99
CA THR A 141 2.84 11.21 13.27
C THR A 141 3.78 11.23 12.06
N LEU A 142 3.25 11.06 10.83
CA LEU A 142 4.07 11.15 9.62
C LEU A 142 4.60 12.56 9.33
N MET A 143 3.82 13.59 9.69
CA MET A 143 4.04 14.97 9.27
C MET A 143 4.65 15.86 10.36
N ASP A 144 4.47 15.49 11.62
CA ASP A 144 4.92 16.23 12.80
C ASP A 144 6.44 16.10 12.97
N THR A 145 7.15 16.94 12.21
CA THR A 145 8.60 17.06 12.29
C THR A 145 9.07 17.78 13.55
N THR A 146 8.16 18.51 14.19
CA THR A 146 8.45 19.32 15.39
C THR A 146 8.22 18.57 16.70
N GLY A 147 7.58 17.39 16.66
CA GLY A 147 7.23 16.60 17.84
C GLY A 147 6.15 17.24 18.71
N SER A 148 5.35 18.15 18.13
CA SER A 148 4.32 18.92 18.83
C SER A 148 3.03 18.12 19.11
N GLY A 149 2.83 17.00 18.41
CA GLY A 149 1.59 16.22 18.36
C GLY A 149 0.46 16.94 17.62
N ARG A 150 0.77 18.01 16.88
CA ARG A 150 -0.16 18.88 16.14
C ARG A 150 0.46 19.23 14.79
N LEU A 151 -0.33 19.84 13.90
CA LEU A 151 0.18 20.30 12.61
C LEU A 151 0.18 21.83 12.53
N GLY A 152 1.36 22.37 12.25
CA GLY A 152 1.53 23.75 11.82
C GLY A 152 1.10 23.97 10.36
N LEU A 153 1.21 25.21 9.88
CA LEU A 153 0.81 25.59 8.52
C LEU A 153 1.57 24.81 7.44
N ALA A 154 2.91 24.75 7.55
CA ALA A 154 3.76 24.07 6.58
C ALA A 154 3.52 22.55 6.55
N GLU A 155 3.47 21.92 7.73
CA GLU A 155 3.20 20.48 7.87
C GLU A 155 1.81 20.13 7.32
N PHE A 156 0.79 20.93 7.63
CA PHE A 156 -0.55 20.72 7.08
C PHE A 156 -0.61 20.91 5.56
N HIS A 157 0.13 21.87 5.01
CA HIS A 157 0.21 22.06 3.56
C HIS A 157 0.79 20.85 2.85
N VAL A 158 1.91 20.31 3.35
CA VAL A 158 2.52 19.10 2.77
C VAL A 158 1.58 17.90 2.87
N LEU A 159 0.92 17.72 4.02
CA LEU A 159 -0.11 16.69 4.18
C LEU A 159 -1.25 16.85 3.17
N TRP A 160 -1.71 18.08 2.98
CA TRP A 160 -2.81 18.39 2.06
C TRP A 160 -2.46 18.08 0.60
N GLU A 161 -1.25 18.43 0.15
CA GLU A 161 -0.76 18.04 -1.18
C GLU A 161 -0.65 16.52 -1.35
N LYS A 162 -0.20 15.80 -0.31
CA LYS A 162 -0.19 14.33 -0.32
C LYS A 162 -1.58 13.75 -0.47
N VAL A 163 -2.55 14.20 0.34
CA VAL A 163 -3.93 13.74 0.28
C VAL A 163 -4.51 13.95 -1.12
N LYS A 164 -4.24 15.12 -1.75
CA LYS A 164 -4.66 15.40 -3.12
C LYS A 164 -4.01 14.47 -4.15
N ARG A 165 -2.70 14.19 -4.01
CA ARG A 165 -1.98 13.26 -4.87
C ARG A 165 -2.54 11.85 -4.76
N TYR A 166 -2.73 11.35 -3.54
CA TYR A 166 -3.29 10.01 -3.29
C TYR A 166 -4.75 9.91 -3.73
N LEU A 167 -5.53 11.00 -3.63
CA LEU A 167 -6.88 11.05 -4.21
C LEU A 167 -6.86 10.98 -5.75
N ALA A 168 -5.90 11.64 -6.40
CA ALA A 168 -5.75 11.54 -7.85
C ALA A 168 -5.39 10.12 -8.30
N VAL A 169 -4.47 9.46 -7.56
CA VAL A 169 -4.15 8.04 -7.78
C VAL A 169 -5.38 7.17 -7.56
N PHE A 170 -6.12 7.36 -6.46
CA PHE A 170 -7.34 6.59 -6.19
C PHE A 170 -8.31 6.64 -7.36
N ARG A 171 -8.60 7.85 -7.87
CA ARG A 171 -9.50 8.04 -9.02
C ARG A 171 -8.96 7.51 -10.33
N GLN A 172 -7.65 7.47 -10.50
CA GLN A 172 -7.02 6.92 -11.69
C GLN A 172 -7.20 5.41 -11.78
N PHE A 173 -7.18 4.73 -10.63
CA PHE A 173 -7.27 3.26 -10.55
C PHE A 173 -8.67 2.73 -10.22
N ASP A 174 -9.61 3.56 -9.75
CA ASP A 174 -11.05 3.26 -9.68
C ASP A 174 -11.68 3.29 -11.09
N VAL A 175 -11.28 2.32 -11.93
CA VAL A 175 -11.65 2.27 -13.37
C VAL A 175 -13.14 2.02 -13.54
N ASP A 176 -13.71 1.20 -12.67
CA ASP A 176 -15.14 0.89 -12.67
C ASP A 176 -16.00 2.00 -12.03
N LYS A 177 -15.37 3.03 -11.45
CA LYS A 177 -16.01 4.14 -10.75
C LYS A 177 -16.95 3.64 -9.66
N SER A 178 -16.59 2.55 -9.02
CA SER A 178 -17.34 1.96 -7.92
C SER A 178 -17.27 2.82 -6.65
N GLY A 179 -16.31 3.76 -6.60
CA GLY A 179 -15.96 4.56 -5.43
C GLY A 179 -15.12 3.78 -4.42
N THR A 180 -14.66 2.60 -4.80
CA THR A 180 -13.87 1.64 -4.03
C THR A 180 -12.76 1.07 -4.90
N MET A 181 -11.71 0.50 -4.31
CA MET A 181 -10.67 -0.21 -5.05
C MET A 181 -10.69 -1.69 -4.74
N SER A 182 -10.73 -2.52 -5.77
CA SER A 182 -10.46 -3.96 -5.65
C SER A 182 -9.01 -4.23 -5.26
N SER A 183 -8.71 -5.45 -4.81
CA SER A 183 -7.34 -5.88 -4.51
C SER A 183 -6.40 -5.74 -5.73
N TYR A 184 -6.89 -5.95 -6.94
CA TYR A 184 -6.09 -5.77 -8.16
C TYR A 184 -5.73 -4.29 -8.38
N GLU A 185 -6.69 -3.39 -8.24
CA GLU A 185 -6.49 -1.94 -8.39
C GLU A 185 -5.59 -1.40 -7.29
N MET A 186 -5.76 -1.86 -6.06
CA MET A 186 -4.91 -1.51 -4.91
C MET A 186 -3.44 -1.82 -5.19
N ARG A 187 -3.13 -3.01 -5.75
CA ARG A 187 -1.74 -3.38 -6.09
C ARG A 187 -1.13 -2.44 -7.12
N MET A 188 -1.90 -2.12 -8.17
CA MET A 188 -1.46 -1.21 -9.22
C MET A 188 -1.28 0.22 -8.70
N ALA A 189 -2.19 0.67 -7.82
CA ALA A 189 -2.12 1.98 -7.17
C ALA A 189 -0.87 2.10 -6.29
N LEU A 190 -0.57 1.11 -5.45
CA LEU A 190 0.65 1.07 -4.64
C LEU A 190 1.93 1.16 -5.49
N GLN A 191 1.99 0.39 -6.58
CA GLN A 191 3.12 0.45 -7.52
C GLN A 191 3.25 1.82 -8.17
N SER A 192 2.13 2.48 -8.52
CA SER A 192 2.15 3.83 -9.12
C SER A 192 2.62 4.92 -8.16
N VAL A 193 2.37 4.73 -6.86
CA VAL A 193 2.83 5.64 -5.80
C VAL A 193 4.34 5.48 -5.55
N GLY A 194 4.90 4.31 -5.86
CA GLY A 194 6.32 3.99 -5.66
C GLY A 194 6.57 2.85 -4.68
N PHE A 195 5.53 2.16 -4.21
CA PHE A 195 5.66 0.98 -3.36
C PHE A 195 5.69 -0.31 -4.19
N LYS A 196 6.75 -1.08 -4.07
CA LYS A 196 6.81 -2.48 -4.53
C LYS A 196 6.82 -3.37 -3.31
N LEU A 197 5.89 -4.32 -3.26
CA LEU A 197 5.66 -5.19 -2.11
C LEU A 197 5.54 -6.62 -2.62
N SER A 198 6.04 -7.56 -1.82
CA SER A 198 5.81 -8.99 -2.04
C SER A 198 4.32 -9.34 -1.91
N ASN A 199 3.91 -10.44 -2.53
CA ASN A 199 2.57 -11.01 -2.44
C ASN A 199 2.14 -11.21 -0.98
N HIS A 200 3.04 -11.73 -0.13
CA HIS A 200 2.73 -11.98 1.27
C HIS A 200 2.38 -10.69 2.01
N LEU A 201 3.21 -9.65 1.88
CA LEU A 201 2.95 -8.36 2.52
C LEU A 201 1.69 -7.69 1.94
N PHE A 202 1.47 -7.82 0.64
CA PHE A 202 0.27 -7.31 -0.02
C PHE A 202 -1.01 -8.00 0.51
N GLN A 203 -1.00 -9.32 0.69
CA GLN A 203 -2.12 -10.05 1.29
C GLN A 203 -2.42 -9.56 2.71
N LEU A 204 -1.40 -9.34 3.54
CA LEU A 204 -1.58 -8.78 4.89
C LEU A 204 -2.22 -7.38 4.86
N ILE A 205 -1.84 -6.56 3.89
CA ILE A 205 -2.46 -5.23 3.69
C ILE A 205 -3.94 -5.40 3.34
N ILE A 206 -4.27 -6.28 2.39
CA ILE A 206 -5.67 -6.51 2.01
C ILE A 206 -6.49 -7.01 3.20
N VAL A 207 -6.01 -8.01 3.94
CA VAL A 207 -6.70 -8.52 5.14
C VAL A 207 -6.92 -7.42 6.19
N ARG A 208 -6.00 -6.46 6.30
CA ARG A 208 -6.07 -5.41 7.32
C ARG A 208 -6.95 -4.21 6.92
N TYR A 209 -7.02 -3.88 5.64
CA TYR A 209 -7.58 -2.61 5.14
C TYR A 209 -8.78 -2.77 4.18
N ALA A 210 -8.95 -3.94 3.57
CA ALA A 210 -10.12 -4.22 2.75
C ALA A 210 -11.33 -4.55 3.64
N GLU A 211 -12.51 -4.29 3.11
CA GLU A 211 -13.76 -4.68 3.75
C GLU A 211 -13.92 -6.21 3.69
N PRO A 212 -14.27 -6.88 4.81
CA PRO A 212 -14.32 -8.34 4.87
C PRO A 212 -15.31 -8.98 3.89
N ASP A 213 -16.37 -8.26 3.53
CA ASP A 213 -17.50 -8.81 2.77
C ASP A 213 -17.25 -8.84 1.25
N ASP A 214 -16.49 -7.89 0.71
CA ASP A 214 -16.29 -7.73 -0.73
C ASP A 214 -14.82 -7.57 -1.16
N LEU A 215 -13.88 -7.58 -0.20
CA LEU A 215 -12.44 -7.37 -0.41
C LEU A 215 -12.11 -6.04 -1.12
N ASN A 216 -13.02 -5.07 -1.05
CA ASN A 216 -12.81 -3.73 -1.59
C ASN A 216 -12.24 -2.79 -0.52
N VAL A 217 -11.40 -1.87 -0.96
CA VAL A 217 -10.72 -0.87 -0.12
C VAL A 217 -11.39 0.48 -0.37
N THR A 218 -11.91 1.09 0.70
CA THR A 218 -12.45 2.46 0.65
C THR A 218 -11.33 3.50 0.61
N PHE A 219 -11.66 4.75 0.23
CA PHE A 219 -10.66 5.82 0.18
C PHE A 219 -9.98 6.09 1.54
N ASP A 220 -10.74 6.04 2.64
CA ASP A 220 -10.19 6.24 3.98
C ASP A 220 -9.21 5.13 4.38
N SER A 221 -9.53 3.86 4.09
CA SER A 221 -8.63 2.72 4.31
C SER A 221 -7.40 2.80 3.41
N PHE A 222 -7.56 3.17 2.14
CA PHE A 222 -6.47 3.35 1.18
C PHE A 222 -5.46 4.39 1.67
N LEU A 223 -5.95 5.59 2.02
CA LEU A 223 -5.09 6.67 2.48
C LEU A 223 -4.40 6.32 3.80
N THR A 224 -5.12 5.69 4.73
CA THR A 224 -4.56 5.24 6.01
C THR A 224 -3.45 4.19 5.80
N CYS A 225 -3.64 3.27 4.86
CA CYS A 225 -2.64 2.27 4.48
C CYS A 225 -1.38 2.94 3.93
N LEU A 226 -1.51 3.83 2.95
CA LEU A 226 -0.37 4.54 2.35
C LEU A 226 0.45 5.32 3.38
N ILE A 227 -0.24 6.09 4.23
CA ILE A 227 0.41 6.89 5.27
C ILE A 227 1.15 5.98 6.25
N ARG A 228 0.53 4.89 6.72
CA ARG A 228 1.18 3.95 7.64
C ARG A 228 2.38 3.27 6.98
N LEU A 229 2.23 2.83 5.73
CA LEU A 229 3.31 2.19 4.97
C LEU A 229 4.49 3.16 4.81
N GLU A 230 4.22 4.40 4.42
CA GLU A 230 5.21 5.47 4.32
C GLU A 230 5.93 5.73 5.65
N THR A 231 5.20 5.86 6.76
CA THR A 231 5.79 6.03 8.09
C THR A 231 6.73 4.87 8.43
N MET A 232 6.33 3.63 8.16
CA MET A 232 7.16 2.45 8.44
C MET A 232 8.44 2.44 7.60
N PHE A 233 8.35 2.73 6.30
CA PHE A 233 9.53 2.81 5.42
C PHE A 233 10.48 3.93 5.83
N LYS A 234 9.98 5.13 6.16
CA LYS A 234 10.80 6.25 6.63
C LYS A 234 11.48 5.94 7.97
N THR A 235 10.73 5.32 8.89
CA THR A 235 11.25 4.97 10.21
C THR A 235 12.35 3.92 10.09
N PHE A 236 12.12 2.89 9.26
CA PHE A 236 13.13 1.86 8.99
C PHE A 236 14.39 2.46 8.36
N LYS A 237 14.27 3.28 7.31
CA LYS A 237 15.41 3.94 6.65
C LYS A 237 16.19 4.86 7.59
N THR A 238 15.52 5.52 8.53
CA THR A 238 16.18 6.36 9.54
C THR A 238 16.98 5.53 10.56
N MET A 239 16.56 4.29 10.82
CA MET A 239 17.20 3.40 11.79
C MET A 239 18.29 2.52 11.16
N ASP A 240 18.14 2.15 9.89
CA ASP A 240 19.10 1.37 9.09
C ASP A 240 20.27 2.25 8.62
N SER A 241 21.15 2.61 9.56
CA SER A 241 22.26 3.54 9.32
C SER A 241 23.37 2.98 8.42
N ASP A 242 23.50 1.66 8.36
CA ASP A 242 24.49 0.92 7.57
C ASP A 242 23.93 0.35 6.27
N THR A 243 22.63 0.51 6.02
CA THR A 243 21.95 0.13 4.77
C THR A 243 22.08 -1.35 4.44
N ASP A 244 22.18 -2.20 5.48
CA ASP A 244 22.30 -3.65 5.33
C ASP A 244 20.92 -4.33 5.25
N GLY A 245 19.84 -3.58 5.45
CA GLY A 245 18.46 -4.06 5.43
C GLY A 245 18.03 -4.75 6.73
N VAL A 246 18.78 -4.60 7.82
CA VAL A 246 18.53 -5.24 9.11
C VAL A 246 18.65 -4.23 10.25
N VAL A 247 17.55 -4.01 10.99
CA VAL A 247 17.56 -3.17 12.19
C VAL A 247 17.44 -4.02 13.44
N SER A 248 18.34 -3.81 14.40
CA SER A 248 18.30 -4.47 15.72
C SER A 248 17.63 -3.58 16.76
N PHE A 249 16.66 -4.14 17.50
CA PHE A 249 15.93 -3.42 18.54
C PHE A 249 16.10 -4.06 19.92
N SER A 250 16.26 -3.23 20.95
CA SER A 250 15.93 -3.65 22.31
C SER A 250 14.42 -3.79 22.49
N PHE A 251 13.98 -4.58 23.48
CA PHE A 251 12.56 -4.74 23.77
C PHE A 251 11.85 -3.39 24.02
N PHE A 252 12.49 -2.47 24.73
CA PHE A 252 11.94 -1.13 24.96
C PHE A 252 11.76 -0.36 23.64
N GLN A 253 12.78 -0.33 22.78
CA GLN A 253 12.69 0.35 21.48
C GLN A 253 11.61 -0.27 20.59
N TRP A 254 11.46 -1.60 20.60
CA TRP A 254 10.40 -2.29 19.86
C TRP A 254 9.01 -1.89 20.34
N ILE A 255 8.77 -1.87 21.66
CA ILE A 255 7.49 -1.45 22.23
C ILE A 255 7.23 0.04 21.94
N SER A 256 8.24 0.90 22.09
CA SER A 256 8.11 2.32 21.77
C SER A 256 7.75 2.52 20.30
N LEU A 257 8.41 1.84 19.37
CA LEU A 257 8.13 1.93 17.94
C LEU A 257 6.71 1.45 17.61
N THR A 258 6.31 0.29 18.11
CA THR A 258 5.01 -0.32 17.78
C THR A 258 3.82 0.39 18.41
N MET A 259 4.01 1.05 19.57
CA MET A 259 2.95 1.81 20.25
C MET A 259 2.78 3.23 19.70
N PHE A 260 3.84 3.82 19.12
CA PHE A 260 3.78 5.17 18.55
C PHE A 260 3.40 5.19 17.06
N ALA A 261 3.53 4.06 16.34
CA ALA A 261 3.37 3.95 14.89
C ALA A 261 1.97 3.49 14.37
#